data_AF-A0A1W0X5G3-F1
#
_entry.id   AF-A0A1W0X5G3-F1
#
_cell.length_a   1.000
_cell.length_b   1.000
_cell.length_c   1.000
_cell.angle_alpha   90.00
_cell.angle_beta   90.00
_cell.angle_gamma   90.00
#
_symmetry.space_group_name_H-M   'P 1'
#
loop_
_entity.id
_entity.type
_entity.pdbx_description
1 polymer ?
#
loop_
_entity_poly.entity_id
_entity_poly.type
_entity_poly.pdbx_seq_one_letter_code
_entity_poly.pdbx_strand_id
1 'polypeptide(L)'
;MGHTWYLAVDVQFYCFAPLLLVPLVRFPRLGLRLMGTTFLAHLMVTAYICSANNLPPSLWHSLSSEDGDDYHSLYYIKPWTRIGPYLVGTFFGHLYVNCQKISLTMRKPFLCFAWASTTLSGGLVLFGLYGREKISLTASTVYNIFHTSIWAVWIDWIIFACATGYGGTHMATILGGRVRAIRVV
;
A
#
# COMPACT_ATOMS: atom_id res chain seq x y z
N MET A 1 19.82 -17.24 4.94
CA MET A 1 18.55 -16.72 5.49
C MET A 1 17.89 -15.70 4.53
N GLY A 2 17.85 -15.94 3.21
CA GLY A 2 17.60 -14.87 2.22
C GLY A 2 16.14 -14.49 1.93
N HIS A 3 15.18 -15.41 2.09
CA HIS A 3 13.78 -15.17 1.68
C HIS A 3 12.72 -15.64 2.69
N THR A 4 13.11 -16.43 3.69
CA THR A 4 12.19 -17.02 4.67
C THR A 4 11.54 -15.98 5.58
N TRP A 5 12.17 -14.81 5.75
CA TRP A 5 11.62 -13.71 6.53
C TRP A 5 10.30 -13.20 5.92
N TYR A 6 10.18 -13.18 4.59
CA TYR A 6 8.97 -12.74 3.91
C TYR A 6 7.81 -13.69 4.19
N LEU A 7 8.05 -15.00 4.02
CA LEU A 7 7.06 -16.03 4.34
C LEU A 7 6.63 -15.98 5.82
N ALA A 8 7.57 -15.72 6.73
CA ALA A 8 7.25 -15.58 8.15
C ALA A 8 6.33 -14.38 8.43
N VAL A 9 6.59 -13.24 7.78
CA VAL A 9 5.74 -12.05 7.88
C VAL A 9 4.34 -12.31 7.30
N ASP A 10 4.24 -12.99 6.16
CA ASP A 10 2.96 -13.31 5.54
C ASP A 10 2.10 -14.22 6.42
N VAL A 11 2.70 -15.24 7.05
CA VAL A 11 1.98 -16.11 8.00
C VAL A 11 1.49 -15.32 9.21
N GLN A 12 2.28 -14.37 9.73
CA GLN A 12 1.86 -13.50 10.82
C GLN A 12 0.66 -12.62 10.43
N PHE A 13 0.68 -12.02 9.24
CA PHE A 13 -0.45 -11.25 8.73
C PHE A 13 -1.68 -12.11 8.47
N TYR A 14 -1.49 -13.33 7.98
CA TYR A 14 -2.57 -14.29 7.81
C TYR A 14 -3.24 -14.65 9.15
N CYS A 15 -2.45 -14.90 10.20
CA CYS A 15 -2.96 -15.12 11.55
C CYS A 15 -3.68 -13.89 12.12
N PHE A 16 -3.21 -12.68 11.76
CA PHE A 16 -3.84 -11.42 12.18
C PHE A 16 -5.10 -11.07 11.39
N ALA A 17 -5.27 -11.64 10.19
CA ALA A 17 -6.37 -11.34 9.28
C ALA A 17 -7.77 -11.44 9.89
N PRO A 18 -8.13 -12.48 10.67
CA PRO A 18 -9.47 -12.60 11.24
C PRO A 18 -9.79 -11.46 12.21
N LEU A 19 -8.79 -10.95 12.94
CA LEU A 19 -8.97 -9.86 13.89
C LEU A 19 -9.34 -8.54 13.20
N LEU A 20 -8.91 -8.34 11.95
CA LEU A 20 -9.27 -7.17 11.16
C LEU A 20 -10.53 -7.41 10.31
N LEU A 21 -10.62 -8.56 9.64
CA LEU A 21 -11.69 -8.88 8.69
C LEU A 21 -13.04 -9.12 9.37
N VAL A 22 -13.08 -9.85 10.48
CA VAL A 22 -14.35 -10.21 11.14
C VAL A 22 -15.08 -8.96 11.65
N PRO A 23 -14.43 -8.02 12.38
CA PRO A 23 -15.06 -6.75 12.73
C PRO A 23 -15.44 -5.91 11.51
N LEU A 24 -14.63 -5.92 10.44
CA LEU A 24 -14.90 -5.12 9.23
C LEU A 24 -16.15 -5.59 8.48
N VAL A 25 -16.39 -6.90 8.40
CA VAL A 25 -17.57 -7.45 7.73
C VAL A 25 -18.81 -7.32 8.60
N ARG A 26 -18.71 -7.61 9.91
CA ARG A 26 -19.88 -7.62 10.81
C ARG A 26 -20.25 -6.23 11.31
N PHE A 27 -19.26 -5.37 11.54
CA PHE A 27 -19.42 -4.03 12.08
C PHE A 27 -18.49 -3.04 11.34
N PRO A 28 -18.82 -2.63 10.11
CA PRO A 28 -17.90 -1.86 9.26
C PRO A 28 -17.31 -0.61 9.92
N ARG A 29 -18.09 0.12 10.72
CA ARG A 29 -17.59 1.29 11.49
C ARG A 29 -16.55 0.94 12.55
N LEU A 30 -16.67 -0.22 13.18
CA LEU A 30 -15.67 -0.70 14.13
C LEU A 30 -14.42 -1.19 13.40
N GLY A 31 -14.58 -1.99 12.34
CA GLY A 31 -13.45 -2.45 11.54
C GLY A 31 -12.63 -1.30 10.93
N LEU A 32 -13.29 -0.30 10.35
CA LEU A 32 -12.61 0.88 9.81
C LEU A 32 -11.86 1.67 10.89
N ARG A 33 -12.41 1.79 12.10
CA ARG A 33 -11.70 2.41 13.23
C ARG A 33 -10.47 1.61 13.63
N LEU A 34 -10.59 0.29 13.75
CA LEU A 34 -9.46 -0.60 14.07
C LEU A 34 -8.36 -0.55 13.01
N MET A 35 -8.73 -0.51 11.72
CA MET A 35 -7.76 -0.34 10.64
C MET A 35 -7.08 1.02 10.71
N GLY A 36 -7.84 2.10 10.95
CA GLY A 36 -7.30 3.45 11.09
C GLY A 36 -6.33 3.59 12.27
N THR A 37 -6.67 3.02 13.43
CA THR A 37 -5.78 3.03 14.60
C THR A 37 -4.53 2.19 14.36
N THR A 38 -4.67 1.02 13.72
CA THR A 38 -3.52 0.15 13.37
C THR A 38 -2.61 0.85 12.37
N PHE A 39 -3.18 1.52 11.36
CA PHE A 39 -2.42 2.31 10.40
C PHE A 39 -1.66 3.44 11.09
N LEU A 40 -2.32 4.22 11.94
CA LEU A 40 -1.66 5.30 12.69
C LEU A 40 -0.54 4.77 13.60
N ALA A 41 -0.77 3.66 14.31
CA ALA A 41 0.25 3.02 15.13
C ALA A 41 1.46 2.60 14.28
N HIS A 42 1.21 2.02 13.09
CA HIS A 42 2.25 1.70 12.12
C HIS A 42 3.07 2.94 11.71
N LEU A 43 2.42 4.07 11.41
CA LEU A 43 3.13 5.31 11.05
C LEU A 43 4.01 5.78 12.21
N MET A 44 3.48 5.80 13.43
CA MET A 44 4.19 6.30 14.62
C MET A 44 5.39 5.42 14.98
N VAL A 45 5.22 4.09 14.98
CA VAL A 45 6.32 3.15 15.25
C VAL A 45 7.40 3.28 14.19
N THR A 46 7.01 3.37 12.91
CA THR A 46 7.95 3.52 11.81
C THR A 46 8.71 4.85 11.89
N ALA A 47 8.02 5.95 12.21
CA ALA A 47 8.62 7.27 12.41
C ALA A 47 9.64 7.26 13.53
N TYR A 48 9.28 6.65 14.66
CA TYR A 48 10.16 6.52 15.82
C TYR A 48 11.43 5.73 15.48
N ILE A 49 11.30 4.56 14.84
CA ILE A 49 12.45 3.72 14.45
C ILE A 49 13.37 4.48 13.48
N CYS A 50 12.80 5.15 12.47
CA CYS A 50 13.58 5.88 11.48
C CYS A 50 14.31 7.08 12.09
N SER A 51 13.63 7.83 12.96
CA SER A 51 14.22 9.02 13.59
C SER A 51 15.24 8.67 14.68
N ALA A 52 15.04 7.59 15.43
CA ALA A 52 15.94 7.20 16.51
C ALA A 52 17.26 6.60 15.98
N ASN A 53 17.21 5.90 14.84
CA ASN A 53 18.36 5.20 14.27
C ASN A 53 18.90 5.86 12.99
N ASN A 54 18.48 7.10 12.69
CA ASN A 54 18.90 7.86 11.51
C ASN A 54 18.80 7.07 10.18
N LEU A 55 17.74 6.29 10.00
CA LEU A 55 17.67 5.31 8.92
C LEU A 55 17.61 5.98 7.53
N PRO A 56 18.34 5.43 6.54
CA PRO A 56 18.29 5.91 5.16
C PRO A 56 16.91 5.69 4.52
N PRO A 57 16.57 6.42 3.45
CA PRO A 57 15.25 6.39 2.82
C PRO A 57 14.95 5.09 2.04
N SER A 58 15.97 4.29 1.72
CA SER A 58 15.79 3.03 1.01
C SER A 58 16.95 2.09 1.24
N LEU A 59 16.69 0.78 1.01
CA LEU A 59 17.72 -0.25 1.05
C LEU A 59 18.89 0.08 0.10
N TRP A 60 18.61 0.63 -1.08
CA TRP A 60 19.64 1.01 -2.04
C TRP A 60 20.59 2.09 -1.52
N HIS A 61 20.08 3.08 -0.78
CA HIS A 61 20.92 4.06 -0.08
C HIS A 61 21.64 3.45 1.12
N SER A 62 21.05 2.45 1.76
CA SER A 62 21.65 1.76 2.89
C SER A 62 22.82 0.86 2.47
N LEU A 63 22.79 0.28 1.26
CA LEU A 63 23.87 -0.56 0.73
C LEU A 63 25.15 0.23 0.41
N SER A 64 25.05 1.54 0.25
CA SER A 64 26.18 2.45 0.04
C SER A 64 26.78 3.01 1.34
N SER A 65 26.20 2.71 2.49
CA SER A 65 26.62 3.20 3.82
C SER A 65 26.92 2.04 4.76
N GLU A 66 27.79 2.24 5.76
CA GLU A 66 28.04 1.24 6.82
C GLU A 66 26.76 0.87 7.61
N ASP A 67 25.73 1.73 7.58
CA ASP A 67 24.42 1.57 8.23
C ASP A 67 23.44 0.62 7.50
N GLY A 68 23.89 -0.08 6.44
CA GLY A 68 23.05 -0.97 5.63
C GLY A 68 22.40 -2.13 6.40
N ASP A 69 23.13 -2.67 7.37
CA ASP A 69 22.68 -3.81 8.18
C ASP A 69 21.60 -3.41 9.19
N ASP A 70 21.67 -2.16 9.69
CA ASP A 70 20.69 -1.58 10.61
C ASP A 70 19.34 -1.32 9.92
N TYR A 71 19.34 -0.83 8.69
CA TYR A 71 18.10 -0.67 7.93
C TYR A 71 17.38 -2.01 7.71
N HIS A 72 18.13 -3.04 7.35
CA HIS A 72 17.54 -4.36 7.11
C HIS A 72 16.95 -4.95 8.40
N SER A 73 17.71 -4.91 9.50
CA SER A 73 17.34 -5.55 10.77
C SER A 73 16.28 -4.79 11.57
N LEU A 74 16.31 -3.45 11.56
CA LEU A 74 15.41 -2.60 12.36
C LEU A 74 14.13 -2.20 11.63
N TYR A 75 14.17 -2.09 10.30
CA TYR A 75 13.04 -1.64 9.51
C TYR A 75 12.55 -2.68 8.50
N TYR A 76 13.43 -3.24 7.66
CA TYR A 76 13.00 -3.96 6.46
C TYR A 76 12.24 -5.26 6.77
N ILE A 77 12.75 -6.07 7.70
CA ILE A 77 12.19 -7.39 8.06
C ILE A 77 11.11 -7.33 9.14
N LYS A 78 10.86 -6.16 9.74
CA LYS A 78 9.93 -6.05 10.87
C LYS A 78 8.48 -6.02 10.37
N PRO A 79 7.57 -6.85 10.92
CA PRO A 79 6.19 -6.90 10.45
C PRO A 79 5.41 -5.61 10.75
N TRP A 80 5.68 -4.93 11.87
CA TRP A 80 4.97 -3.70 12.26
C TRP A 80 5.30 -2.48 11.39
N THR A 81 6.45 -2.45 10.72
CA THR A 81 6.80 -1.42 9.71
C THR A 81 6.28 -1.79 8.32
N ARG A 82 5.70 -2.97 8.15
CA ARG A 82 5.26 -3.53 6.86
C ARG A 82 3.77 -3.84 6.77
N ILE A 83 3.00 -3.56 7.83
CA ILE A 83 1.57 -3.81 7.88
C ILE A 83 0.74 -2.86 6.99
N GLY A 84 1.30 -1.71 6.57
CA GLY A 84 0.62 -0.71 5.73
C GLY A 84 -0.04 -1.31 4.48
N PRO A 85 0.72 -1.96 3.57
CA PRO A 85 0.16 -2.66 2.41
C PRO A 85 -0.96 -3.65 2.72
N TYR A 86 -0.83 -4.40 3.81
CA TYR A 86 -1.84 -5.36 4.24
C TYR A 86 -3.18 -4.70 4.59
N LEU A 87 -3.13 -3.56 5.29
CA LEU A 87 -4.32 -2.77 5.64
C LEU A 87 -4.97 -2.16 4.39
N VAL A 88 -4.16 -1.66 3.45
CA VAL A 88 -4.66 -1.09 2.19
C VAL A 88 -5.39 -2.16 1.37
N GLY A 89 -4.78 -3.32 1.16
CA GLY A 89 -5.41 -4.43 0.41
C GLY A 89 -6.70 -4.92 1.08
N THR A 90 -6.70 -5.01 2.42
CA THR A 90 -7.91 -5.37 3.19
C THR A 90 -9.05 -4.36 2.97
N PHE A 91 -8.72 -3.07 2.95
CA PHE A 91 -9.70 -1.99 2.73
C PHE A 91 -10.28 -2.06 1.31
N PHE A 92 -9.42 -2.20 0.30
CA PHE A 92 -9.85 -2.32 -1.10
C PHE A 92 -10.66 -3.58 -1.35
N GLY A 93 -10.29 -4.71 -0.73
CA GLY A 93 -11.08 -5.95 -0.78
C GLY A 93 -12.49 -5.78 -0.21
N HIS A 94 -12.61 -5.09 0.94
CA HIS A 94 -13.91 -4.76 1.52
C HIS A 94 -14.73 -3.83 0.61
N LEU A 95 -14.09 -2.81 0.05
CA LEU A 95 -14.71 -1.88 -0.89
C LEU A 95 -15.24 -2.64 -2.12
N TYR A 96 -14.44 -3.54 -2.71
CA TYR A 96 -14.81 -4.35 -3.86
C TYR A 96 -16.08 -5.18 -3.62
N VAL A 97 -16.14 -5.90 -2.50
CA VAL A 97 -17.31 -6.71 -2.13
C VAL A 97 -18.57 -5.85 -1.97
N ASN A 98 -18.43 -4.65 -1.39
CA ASN A 98 -19.56 -3.73 -1.25
C ASN A 98 -20.00 -3.12 -2.59
N CYS A 99 -19.06 -2.81 -3.47
CA CYS A 99 -19.35 -2.32 -4.83
C CYS A 99 -20.15 -3.33 -5.65
N GLN A 100 -19.83 -4.63 -5.54
CA GLN A 100 -20.58 -5.69 -6.23
C GLN A 100 -22.02 -5.81 -5.74
N LYS A 101 -22.28 -5.54 -4.45
CA LYS A 101 -23.63 -5.61 -3.88
C LYS A 101 -24.53 -4.44 -4.31
N ILE A 102 -23.96 -3.25 -4.47
CA ILE A 102 -24.72 -1.99 -4.63
C ILE A 102 -24.72 -1.49 -6.09
N SER A 103 -24.00 -2.16 -7.01
CA SER A 103 -23.82 -1.69 -8.40
C SER A 103 -23.33 -0.24 -8.44
N LEU A 104 -22.15 -0.03 -7.87
CA LEU A 104 -21.60 1.31 -7.64
C LEU A 104 -21.23 1.97 -8.98
N THR A 105 -21.96 3.02 -9.36
CA THR A 105 -21.68 3.82 -10.55
C THR A 105 -20.75 5.00 -10.20
N MET A 106 -19.49 4.91 -10.61
CA MET A 106 -18.52 5.98 -10.40
C MET A 106 -18.66 7.10 -11.43
N ARG A 107 -18.59 8.36 -10.98
CA ARG A 107 -18.58 9.53 -11.86
C ARG A 107 -17.25 9.61 -12.61
N LYS A 108 -17.30 9.85 -13.93
CA LYS A 108 -16.12 10.02 -14.80
C LYS A 108 -15.04 10.98 -14.25
N PRO A 109 -15.35 12.19 -13.72
CA PRO A 109 -14.32 13.08 -13.19
C PRO A 109 -13.59 12.48 -11.97
N PHE A 110 -14.30 11.77 -11.10
CA PHE A 110 -13.70 11.09 -9.96
C PHE A 110 -12.74 10.00 -10.42
N LEU A 111 -13.13 9.24 -11.46
CA LEU A 111 -12.29 8.18 -12.02
C LEU A 111 -10.99 8.75 -12.62
N CYS A 112 -11.07 9.82 -13.40
CA CYS A 112 -9.89 10.49 -13.95
C CYS A 112 -8.97 11.03 -12.85
N PHE A 113 -9.55 11.66 -11.82
CA PHE A 113 -8.79 12.17 -10.69
C PHE A 113 -8.07 11.05 -9.94
N ALA A 114 -8.77 9.95 -9.65
CA ALA A 114 -8.20 8.81 -8.94
C ALA A 114 -7.05 8.19 -9.75
N TRP A 115 -7.23 7.94 -11.05
CA TRP A 115 -6.16 7.46 -11.92
C TRP A 115 -4.95 8.39 -11.97
N ALA A 116 -5.17 9.70 -12.15
CA ALA A 116 -4.09 10.67 -12.17
C ALA A 116 -3.34 10.72 -10.83
N SER A 117 -4.08 10.76 -9.73
CA SER A 117 -3.54 10.85 -8.37
C SER A 117 -2.72 9.60 -8.01
N THR A 118 -3.23 8.39 -8.26
CA THR A 118 -2.53 7.15 -7.92
C THR A 118 -1.31 6.90 -8.82
N THR A 119 -1.40 7.25 -10.10
CA THR A 119 -0.27 7.09 -11.02
C THR A 119 0.85 8.07 -10.69
N LEU A 120 0.49 9.32 -10.35
CA LEU A 120 1.46 10.32 -9.92
C LEU A 120 2.13 9.91 -8.60
N SER A 121 1.37 9.43 -7.61
CA SER A 121 1.92 9.03 -6.32
C SER A 121 2.77 7.76 -6.41
N GLY A 122 2.37 6.77 -7.20
CA GLY A 122 3.18 5.58 -7.51
C GLY A 122 4.48 5.93 -8.23
N GLY A 123 4.42 6.84 -9.22
CA GLY A 123 5.59 7.37 -9.91
C GLY A 123 6.53 8.13 -8.98
N LEU A 124 6.01 8.95 -8.07
CA LEU A 124 6.80 9.66 -7.06
C LEU A 124 7.53 8.68 -6.13
N VAL A 125 6.89 7.57 -5.74
CA VAL A 125 7.54 6.55 -4.91
C VAL A 125 8.72 5.90 -5.65
N LEU A 126 8.55 5.56 -6.92
CA LEU A 126 9.58 4.92 -7.75
C LEU A 126 10.75 5.84 -8.07
N PHE A 127 10.46 7.04 -8.54
CA PHE A 127 11.47 7.96 -9.08
C PHE A 127 11.89 9.04 -8.09
N GLY A 128 11.20 9.19 -6.95
CA GLY A 128 11.44 10.29 -6.00
C GLY A 128 12.81 10.26 -5.34
N LEU A 129 13.45 9.09 -5.30
CA LEU A 129 14.81 8.92 -4.77
C LEU A 129 15.89 8.89 -5.87
N TYR A 130 15.49 8.88 -7.16
CA TYR A 130 16.44 8.74 -8.26
C TYR A 130 17.40 9.94 -8.32
N GLY A 131 18.70 9.67 -8.34
CA GLY A 131 19.76 10.69 -8.45
C GLY A 131 19.94 11.58 -7.22
N ARG A 132 19.35 11.26 -6.06
CA ARG A 132 19.52 12.04 -4.82
C ARG A 132 20.51 11.38 -3.86
N GLU A 133 21.74 11.88 -3.81
CA GLU A 133 22.77 11.32 -2.92
C GLU A 133 22.57 11.66 -1.43
N LYS A 134 21.99 12.84 -1.13
CA LYS A 134 21.74 13.30 0.24
C LYS A 134 20.27 13.66 0.42
N ILE A 135 19.62 12.99 1.37
CA ILE A 135 18.22 13.23 1.73
C ILE A 135 18.20 13.55 3.22
N SER A 136 17.46 14.59 3.60
CA SER A 136 17.34 14.98 5.02
C SER A 136 16.66 13.87 5.82
N LEU A 137 17.03 13.71 7.09
CA LEU A 137 16.45 12.70 7.98
C LEU A 137 14.91 12.75 7.99
N THR A 138 14.35 13.95 8.02
CA THR A 138 12.89 14.16 7.98
C THR A 138 12.29 13.62 6.68
N ALA A 139 12.90 13.92 5.53
CA ALA A 139 12.42 13.43 4.25
C ALA A 139 12.57 11.90 4.15
N SER A 140 13.66 11.33 4.66
CA SER A 140 13.87 9.88 4.70
C SER A 140 12.85 9.17 5.58
N THR A 141 12.56 9.75 6.73
CA THR A 141 11.56 9.24 7.66
C THR A 141 10.16 9.28 7.04
N VAL A 142 9.76 10.41 6.46
CA VAL A 142 8.49 10.54 5.75
C VAL A 142 8.38 9.53 4.60
N TYR A 143 9.45 9.37 3.82
CA TYR A 143 9.47 8.38 2.75
C TYR A 143 9.31 6.95 3.28
N ASN A 144 10.08 6.55 4.29
CA ASN A 144 10.01 5.20 4.89
C ASN A 144 8.63 4.89 5.49
N ILE A 145 7.93 5.88 6.02
CA ILE A 145 6.57 5.70 6.59
C ILE A 145 5.53 5.49 5.48
N PHE A 146 5.58 6.27 4.40
CA PHE A 146 4.49 6.32 3.43
C PHE A 146 4.71 5.49 2.17
N HIS A 147 5.94 5.25 1.73
CA HIS A 147 6.20 4.71 0.38
C HIS A 147 5.57 3.33 0.16
N THR A 148 5.64 2.43 1.15
CA THR A 148 5.06 1.08 1.06
C THR A 148 3.54 1.13 0.94
N SER A 149 2.90 2.00 1.72
CA SER A 149 1.45 2.20 1.70
C SER A 149 0.98 2.88 0.42
N ILE A 150 1.68 3.90 -0.07
CA ILE A 150 1.37 4.58 -1.34
C ILE A 150 1.52 3.61 -2.51
N TRP A 151 2.59 2.81 -2.51
CA TRP A 151 2.80 1.76 -3.50
C TRP A 151 1.64 0.76 -3.51
N ALA A 152 1.22 0.28 -2.34
CA ALA A 152 0.08 -0.62 -2.22
C ALA A 152 -1.21 0.02 -2.74
N VAL A 153 -1.51 1.27 -2.37
CA VAL A 153 -2.69 2.00 -2.88
C VAL A 153 -2.69 2.08 -4.40
N TRP A 154 -1.53 2.31 -5.02
CA TRP A 154 -1.44 2.36 -6.48
C TRP A 154 -1.79 1.02 -7.13
N ILE A 155 -1.21 -0.08 -6.63
CA ILE A 155 -1.47 -1.43 -7.13
C ILE A 155 -2.92 -1.86 -6.86
N ASP A 156 -3.42 -1.65 -5.64
CA ASP A 156 -4.79 -1.99 -5.26
C ASP A 156 -5.83 -1.19 -6.06
N TRP A 157 -5.54 0.08 -6.36
CA TRP A 157 -6.39 0.88 -7.24
C TRP A 157 -6.46 0.30 -8.66
N ILE A 158 -5.32 -0.12 -9.23
CA ILE A 158 -5.29 -0.76 -10.55
C ILE A 158 -6.14 -2.03 -10.54
N ILE A 159 -5.94 -2.90 -9.54
CA ILE A 159 -6.69 -4.15 -9.40
C ILE A 159 -8.19 -3.86 -9.27
N PHE A 160 -8.56 -2.95 -8.38
CA PHE A 160 -9.94 -2.56 -8.14
C PHE A 160 -10.60 -2.01 -9.42
N ALA A 161 -9.96 -1.07 -10.10
CA ALA A 161 -10.48 -0.48 -11.33
C ALA A 161 -10.65 -1.53 -12.44
N CYS A 162 -9.69 -2.44 -12.59
CA CYS A 162 -9.80 -3.57 -13.52
C CYS A 162 -10.97 -4.50 -13.15
N ALA A 163 -11.11 -4.84 -11.87
CA ALA A 163 -12.13 -5.78 -11.40
C ALA A 163 -13.56 -5.20 -11.44
N THR A 164 -13.72 -3.88 -11.34
CA THR A 164 -15.02 -3.19 -11.45
C THR A 164 -15.35 -2.71 -12.86
N GLY A 165 -14.51 -2.97 -13.85
CA GLY A 165 -14.72 -2.52 -15.24
C GLY A 165 -14.42 -1.03 -15.47
N TYR A 166 -13.79 -0.35 -14.53
CA TYR A 166 -13.34 1.05 -14.60
C TYR A 166 -11.86 1.20 -14.98
N GLY A 167 -11.26 0.14 -15.53
CA GLY A 167 -9.87 0.12 -16.04
C GLY A 167 -9.56 1.10 -17.17
N GLY A 168 -10.59 1.81 -17.69
CA GLY A 168 -10.47 2.77 -18.77
C GLY A 168 -10.17 2.13 -20.13
N THR A 169 -10.09 2.98 -21.17
CA THR A 169 -9.69 2.58 -22.52
C THR A 169 -8.22 2.15 -22.59
N HIS A 170 -7.36 2.67 -21.71
CA HIS A 170 -5.92 2.39 -21.70
C HIS A 170 -5.58 0.93 -21.35
N MET A 171 -6.26 0.30 -20.39
CA MET A 171 -6.05 -1.12 -20.09
C MET A 171 -6.76 -2.06 -21.08
N ALA A 172 -7.85 -1.62 -21.71
CA ALA A 172 -8.52 -2.39 -22.76
C ALA A 172 -7.64 -2.59 -24.01
N THR A 173 -6.72 -1.65 -24.27
CA THR A 173 -5.71 -1.75 -25.32
C THR A 173 -4.53 -2.65 -24.92
N ILE A 174 -4.10 -2.62 -23.65
CA ILE A 174 -2.98 -3.45 -23.16
C ILE A 174 -3.37 -4.92 -23.00
N LEU A 175 -4.59 -5.21 -22.57
CA LEU A 175 -5.08 -6.58 -22.33
C LEU A 175 -5.73 -7.23 -23.57
N GLY A 176 -5.53 -6.68 -24.76
CA GLY A 176 -5.87 -7.36 -26.00
C GLY A 176 -7.35 -7.73 -26.11
N GLY A 177 -8.25 -6.76 -25.98
CA GLY A 177 -9.64 -6.92 -26.41
C GLY A 177 -10.54 -7.70 -25.46
N ARG A 178 -11.61 -7.02 -25.02
CA ARG A 178 -12.73 -7.55 -24.23
C ARG A 178 -12.43 -7.81 -22.75
N VAL A 179 -12.13 -6.73 -22.02
CA VAL A 179 -12.76 -6.58 -20.69
C VAL A 179 -14.26 -6.46 -20.99
N ARG A 180 -14.98 -7.60 -20.91
CA ARG A 180 -16.45 -7.58 -21.00
C ARG A 180 -16.90 -6.59 -19.94
N ALA A 181 -17.41 -5.45 -20.38
CA ALA A 181 -18.27 -4.63 -19.57
C ALA A 181 -19.30 -5.59 -18.98
N ILE A 182 -19.21 -5.84 -17.67
CA ILE A 182 -20.31 -6.44 -16.94
C ILE A 182 -21.48 -5.50 -17.25
N ARG A 183 -22.42 -5.99 -18.07
CA ARG A 183 -23.61 -5.26 -18.49
C ARG A 183 -24.30 -4.82 -17.21
N VAL A 184 -24.24 -3.53 -16.93
CA VAL A 184 -25.24 -2.88 -16.10
C VAL A 184 -26.47 -2.80 -17.00
N VAL A 185 -27.44 -3.68 -16.72
CA VAL A 185 -28.82 -3.52 -17.19
C VAL A 185 -29.42 -2.33 -16.46
#